data_AF-A0A0L6WNU4-F1
#
_entry.id   AF-A0A0L6WNU4-F1
#
_cell.length_a   1.000
_cell.length_b   1.000
_cell.length_c   1.000
_cell.angle_alpha   90.00
_cell.angle_beta   90.00
_cell.angle_gamma   90.00
#
_symmetry.space_group_name_H-M   'P 1'
#
loop_
_entity.id
_entity.type
_entity.pdbx_description
1 polymer ?
#
loop_
_entity_poly.entity_id
_entity_poly.type
_entity_poly.pdbx_seq_one_letter_code
_entity_poly.pdbx_strand_id
1 'polypeptide(L)'
;MALATVVGGFGIASTVGTYAGVVQNHLGKNNNQVCQITASLSNTKSNLILAFEVIGEFADILAEGECNNLKNQCNHVTKELMKYQKTPIPKKKKFFRQTQQYKDHLSEVKELETTASDLLVEVKQTSSNAAIKMAKLKRAEQTNREAREARRDFLEDIHFWTTIKQLDRSIIPDLSAIRIPNIMVQEPTPSTSKRDLS
;
A
#
# COMPACT_ATOMS: atom_id res chain seq x y z
N MET A 1 21.51 11.68 4.02
CA MET A 1 20.67 12.82 4.45
C MET A 1 19.59 12.29 5.35
N ALA A 2 19.70 12.56 6.66
CA ALA A 2 18.73 12.17 7.67
C ALA A 2 17.60 13.20 7.69
N LEU A 3 16.39 12.79 7.30
CA LEU A 3 15.20 13.65 7.30
C LEU A 3 14.21 13.12 8.35
N ALA A 4 14.23 13.79 9.50
CA ALA A 4 13.08 14.08 10.35
C ALA A 4 12.11 12.92 10.65
N THR A 5 12.62 11.87 11.28
CA THR A 5 11.87 11.19 12.34
C THR A 5 11.64 12.21 13.48
N VAL A 6 10.50 12.15 14.17
CA VAL A 6 10.19 12.93 15.39
C VAL A 6 9.54 14.32 15.16
N VAL A 7 8.25 14.36 14.80
CA VAL A 7 7.34 15.42 15.34
C VAL A 7 5.90 14.91 15.61
N GLY A 8 5.44 13.80 15.01
CA GLY A 8 4.06 13.31 15.21
C GLY A 8 3.82 12.33 16.38
N GLY A 9 4.84 11.62 16.85
CA GLY A 9 4.68 10.46 17.74
C GLY A 9 4.57 10.77 19.25
N PHE A 10 4.98 11.95 19.69
CA PHE A 10 5.14 12.24 21.12
C PHE A 10 3.83 12.55 21.86
N GLY A 11 2.80 13.02 21.13
CA GLY A 11 1.47 13.26 21.70
C GLY A 11 0.69 11.97 21.98
N ILE A 12 0.92 10.93 21.18
CA ILE A 12 0.19 9.67 21.26
C ILE A 12 0.85 8.75 22.31
N ALA A 13 2.19 8.63 22.30
CA ALA A 13 2.94 7.78 23.22
C ALA A 13 2.74 8.15 24.71
N SER A 14 2.70 9.45 25.05
CA SER A 14 2.45 9.89 26.43
C SER A 14 1.03 9.57 26.92
N THR A 15 0.04 9.48 26.01
CA THR A 15 -1.33 9.08 26.36
C THR A 15 -1.52 7.57 26.49
N VAL A 16 -0.68 6.74 25.87
CA VAL A 16 -0.76 5.27 25.96
C VAL A 16 -0.49 4.77 27.39
N GLY A 17 0.50 5.35 28.08
CA GLY A 17 0.87 4.96 29.44
C GLY A 17 -0.23 5.18 30.48
N THR A 18 -1.01 6.25 30.34
CA THR A 18 -2.09 6.58 31.31
C THR A 18 -3.36 5.74 31.17
N TYR A 19 -3.64 5.14 30.00
CA TYR A 19 -4.89 4.40 29.76
C TYR A 19 -4.71 2.88 29.67
N ALA A 20 -3.51 2.38 29.35
CA ALA A 20 -3.21 0.94 29.50
C ALA A 20 -3.45 0.47 30.95
N GLY A 21 -3.12 1.32 31.94
CA GLY A 21 -3.41 1.08 33.35
C GLY A 21 -4.90 1.15 33.74
N VAL A 22 -5.73 1.85 32.96
CA VAL A 22 -7.19 1.92 33.17
C VAL A 22 -7.88 0.70 32.55
N VAL A 23 -7.38 0.21 31.41
CA VAL A 23 -7.90 -1.00 30.73
C VAL A 23 -7.54 -2.26 31.52
N GLN A 24 -6.31 -2.38 32.04
CA GLN A 24 -5.90 -3.53 32.86
C GLN A 24 -6.59 -3.60 34.22
N ASN A 25 -6.92 -2.46 34.86
CA ASN A 25 -7.63 -2.46 36.14
C ASN A 25 -9.15 -2.72 36.04
N HIS A 26 -9.73 -2.72 34.83
CA HIS A 26 -11.18 -2.85 34.64
C HIS A 26 -11.62 -4.09 33.86
N LEU A 27 -10.73 -4.75 33.13
CA LEU A 27 -10.99 -6.06 32.52
C LEU A 27 -11.08 -7.21 33.54
N GLY A 28 -10.62 -7.02 34.77
CA GLY A 28 -10.66 -8.03 35.85
C GLY A 28 -11.99 -8.14 36.61
N LYS A 29 -13.00 -7.32 36.33
CA LYS A 29 -14.29 -7.37 37.05
C LYS A 29 -15.47 -7.49 36.08
N ASN A 30 -15.89 -8.73 35.86
CA ASN A 30 -17.16 -9.16 35.29
C ASN A 30 -18.35 -8.41 35.91
N ASN A 31 -18.69 -7.23 35.38
CA ASN A 31 -19.93 -6.54 35.70
C ASN A 31 -20.38 -5.74 34.47
N ASN A 32 -21.32 -6.36 33.76
CA ASN A 32 -21.90 -6.10 32.43
C ASN A 32 -22.53 -4.70 32.17
N GLN A 33 -22.01 -3.62 32.75
CA GLN A 33 -22.44 -2.25 32.43
C GLN A 33 -21.28 -1.27 32.56
N VAL A 34 -20.24 -1.47 31.76
CA VAL A 34 -19.26 -0.41 31.46
C VAL A 34 -20.04 0.79 30.93
N CYS A 35 -19.72 2.00 31.42
CA CYS A 35 -20.36 3.23 30.93
C CYS A 35 -20.17 3.29 29.41
N GLN A 36 -21.26 3.39 28.64
CA GLN A 36 -21.22 3.32 27.17
C GLN A 36 -20.27 4.38 26.59
N ILE A 37 -20.18 5.57 27.23
CA ILE A 37 -19.19 6.60 26.89
C ILE A 37 -17.76 6.04 27.02
N THR A 38 -17.43 5.37 28.13
CA THR A 38 -16.09 4.81 28.34
C THR A 38 -15.75 3.72 27.33
N ALA A 39 -16.72 2.88 26.97
CA ALA A 39 -16.55 1.86 25.93
C ALA A 39 -16.30 2.49 24.56
N SER A 40 -17.15 3.43 24.14
CA SER A 40 -17.02 4.13 22.86
C SER A 40 -15.74 4.97 22.77
N LEU A 41 -15.33 5.66 23.85
CA LEU A 41 -14.03 6.34 23.92
C LEU A 41 -12.87 5.36 23.75
N SER A 42 -12.94 4.17 24.37
CA SER A 42 -11.90 3.15 24.23
C SER A 42 -11.81 2.64 22.79
N ASN A 43 -12.94 2.33 22.16
CA ASN A 43 -12.98 1.87 20.77
C ASN A 43 -12.45 2.94 19.81
N THR A 44 -12.86 4.20 20.00
CA THR A 44 -12.36 5.34 19.22
C THR A 44 -10.83 5.43 19.30
N LYS A 45 -10.25 5.30 20.51
CA LYS A 45 -8.79 5.29 20.71
C LYS A 45 -8.13 4.13 19.97
N SER A 46 -8.65 2.92 20.11
CA SER A 46 -8.09 1.74 19.43
C SER A 46 -8.09 1.92 17.91
N ASN A 47 -9.18 2.43 17.35
CA ASN A 47 -9.29 2.67 15.91
C ASN A 47 -8.29 3.73 15.43
N LEU A 48 -8.11 4.81 16.18
CA LEU A 48 -7.12 5.84 15.85
C LEU A 48 -5.68 5.32 15.93
N ILE A 49 -5.36 4.49 16.93
CA ILE A 49 -4.03 3.87 17.05
C ILE A 49 -3.75 3.00 15.83
N LEU A 50 -4.68 2.10 15.49
CA LEU A 50 -4.55 1.25 14.30
C LEU A 50 -4.45 2.08 13.01
N ALA A 51 -5.17 3.19 12.92
CA ALA A 51 -5.10 4.07 11.75
C ALA A 51 -3.71 4.70 11.63
N PHE A 52 -3.13 5.20 12.72
CA PHE A 52 -1.77 5.73 12.72
C PHE A 52 -0.70 4.68 12.44
N GLU A 53 -0.86 3.46 12.94
CA GLU A 53 0.05 2.34 12.66
C GLU A 53 0.06 2.01 11.16
N VAL A 54 -1.11 1.88 10.54
CA VAL A 54 -1.22 1.62 9.09
C VAL A 54 -0.66 2.79 8.28
N ILE A 55 -0.95 4.04 8.65
CA ILE A 55 -0.33 5.20 7.97
C ILE A 55 1.20 5.15 8.07
N GLY A 56 1.74 4.75 9.24
CA GLY A 56 3.18 4.62 9.46
C GLY A 56 3.82 3.52 8.63
N GLU A 57 3.18 2.34 8.56
CA GLU A 57 3.65 1.19 7.78
C GLU A 57 3.75 1.52 6.28
N PHE A 58 2.81 2.30 5.75
CA PHE A 58 2.74 2.64 4.33
C PHE A 58 3.25 4.05 4.02
N ALA A 59 3.92 4.73 4.96
CA ALA A 59 4.36 6.12 4.80
C ALA A 59 5.29 6.31 3.60
N ASP A 60 6.15 5.33 3.31
CA ASP A 60 7.11 5.38 2.21
C ASP A 60 6.47 5.15 0.82
N ILE A 61 5.24 4.65 0.79
CA ILE A 61 4.52 4.26 -0.42
C ILE A 61 3.34 5.19 -0.71
N LEU A 62 2.77 5.79 0.33
CA LEU A 62 1.70 6.78 0.20
C LEU A 62 2.24 8.07 -0.42
N ALA A 63 1.41 8.74 -1.23
CA ALA A 63 1.76 10.08 -1.67
C ALA A 63 1.80 11.02 -0.47
N GLU A 64 2.75 11.97 -0.46
CA GLU A 64 2.93 12.91 0.67
C GLU A 64 1.62 13.65 1.03
N GLY A 65 0.83 14.03 0.01
CA GLY A 65 -0.48 14.65 0.20
C GLY A 65 -1.52 13.73 0.84
N GLU A 66 -1.55 12.45 0.47
CA GLU A 66 -2.48 11.45 1.03
C GLU A 66 -2.12 11.17 2.49
N CYS A 67 -0.82 10.97 2.77
CA CYS A 67 -0.31 10.73 4.12
C CYS A 67 -0.62 11.92 5.05
N ASN A 68 -0.38 13.16 4.58
CA ASN A 68 -0.68 14.37 5.35
C ASN A 68 -2.18 14.57 5.58
N ASN A 69 -3.02 14.29 4.58
CA ASN A 69 -4.47 14.36 4.72
C ASN A 69 -4.97 13.37 5.78
N LEU A 70 -4.60 12.10 5.68
CA LEU A 70 -5.02 11.06 6.63
C LEU A 70 -4.54 11.36 8.05
N LYS A 71 -3.30 11.84 8.22
CA LYS A 71 -2.77 12.30 9.51
C LYS A 71 -3.57 13.46 10.07
N ASN A 72 -3.92 14.45 9.25
CA ASN A 72 -4.71 15.60 9.68
C ASN A 72 -6.11 15.20 10.15
N GLN A 73 -6.75 14.27 9.45
CA GLN A 73 -8.04 13.72 9.87
C GLN A 73 -7.93 12.94 11.18
N CYS A 74 -6.92 12.06 11.33
CA CYS A 74 -6.69 11.34 12.58
C CYS A 74 -6.41 12.31 13.75
N ASN A 75 -5.64 13.37 13.49
CA ASN A 75 -5.36 14.42 14.47
C ASN A 75 -6.60 15.22 14.85
N HIS A 76 -7.51 15.47 13.91
CA HIS A 76 -8.77 16.14 14.19
C HIS A 76 -9.64 15.32 15.15
N VAL A 77 -9.87 14.03 14.82
CA VAL A 77 -10.64 13.12 15.69
C VAL A 77 -9.98 12.96 17.05
N THR A 78 -8.64 12.90 17.10
CA THR A 78 -7.88 12.87 18.36
C THR A 78 -8.15 14.11 19.21
N LYS A 79 -8.14 15.32 18.62
CA LYS A 79 -8.42 16.56 19.35
C LYS A 79 -9.85 16.60 19.89
N GLU A 80 -10.82 16.16 19.12
CA GLU A 80 -12.21 16.06 19.56
C GLU A 80 -12.35 15.05 20.71
N LEU A 81 -11.68 13.91 20.61
CA LEU A 81 -11.66 12.88 21.66
C LEU A 81 -11.10 13.38 23.01
N MET A 82 -10.10 14.28 22.97
CA MET A 82 -9.52 14.88 24.18
C MET A 82 -10.53 15.73 24.97
N LYS A 83 -11.55 16.30 24.31
CA LYS A 83 -12.63 17.05 24.98
C LYS A 83 -13.42 16.16 25.93
N TYR A 84 -13.65 14.92 25.52
CA TYR A 84 -14.44 13.94 26.27
C TYR A 84 -13.60 13.07 27.24
N GLN A 85 -12.27 13.21 27.22
CA GLN A 85 -11.37 12.45 28.09
C GLN A 85 -11.52 12.83 29.58
N LYS A 86 -11.91 14.07 29.86
CA LYS A 86 -12.17 14.58 31.21
C LYS A 86 -13.64 14.46 31.62
N THR A 87 -14.48 13.83 30.82
CA THR A 87 -15.91 13.68 31.13
C THR A 87 -16.03 12.89 32.44
N PRO A 88 -16.68 13.43 33.48
CA PRO A 88 -16.76 12.78 34.77
C PRO A 88 -17.50 11.45 34.63
N ILE A 89 -16.81 10.34 34.95
CA ILE A 89 -17.43 9.02 34.99
C ILE A 89 -18.39 9.01 36.19
N PRO A 90 -19.69 8.80 35.98
CA PRO A 90 -20.64 8.86 37.07
C PRO A 90 -20.42 7.72 38.07
N LYS A 91 -20.08 8.07 39.31
CA LYS A 91 -19.93 7.12 40.43
C LYS A 91 -21.25 6.42 40.82
N LYS A 92 -22.41 6.98 40.43
CA LYS A 92 -23.74 6.39 40.66
C LYS A 92 -24.48 6.15 39.33
N LYS A 93 -24.79 4.88 39.04
CA LYS A 93 -25.31 4.41 37.73
C LYS A 93 -26.69 4.95 37.32
N LYS A 94 -27.56 5.35 38.26
CA LYS A 94 -28.99 5.63 37.96
C LYS A 94 -29.30 7.10 37.62
N PHE A 95 -28.67 8.06 38.28
CA PHE A 95 -29.04 9.49 38.13
C PHE A 95 -28.41 10.14 36.89
N PHE A 96 -27.20 9.74 36.51
CA PHE A 96 -26.48 10.37 35.41
C PHE A 96 -26.93 9.88 34.02
N ARG A 97 -27.56 8.71 33.93
CA ARG A 97 -28.09 8.18 32.65
C ARG A 97 -29.32 8.95 32.14
N GLN A 98 -29.93 9.79 32.98
CA GLN A 98 -31.17 10.50 32.67
C GLN A 98 -30.98 11.99 32.40
N THR A 99 -29.79 12.55 32.68
CA THR A 99 -29.48 13.94 32.35
C THR A 99 -29.27 14.10 30.85
N GLN A 100 -29.86 15.14 30.26
CA GLN A 100 -29.75 15.44 28.82
C GLN A 100 -28.27 15.52 28.38
N GLN A 101 -27.43 16.18 29.16
CA GLN A 101 -25.98 16.29 28.92
C GLN A 101 -25.27 14.92 28.75
N TYR A 102 -25.69 13.88 29.47
CA TYR A 102 -25.09 12.54 29.30
C TYR A 102 -25.50 11.90 27.98
N LYS A 103 -26.74 12.12 27.53
CA LYS A 103 -27.22 11.63 26.23
C LYS A 103 -26.51 12.34 25.09
N ASP A 104 -26.31 13.65 25.23
CA ASP A 104 -25.61 14.47 24.24
C ASP A 104 -24.15 14.01 24.12
N HIS A 105 -23.41 13.93 25.23
CA HIS A 105 -22.03 13.43 25.23
C HIS A 105 -21.93 11.99 24.72
N LEU A 106 -22.90 11.12 25.02
CA LEU A 106 -22.92 9.76 24.51
C LEU A 106 -23.16 9.73 22.99
N SER A 107 -23.99 10.62 22.46
CA SER A 107 -24.21 10.75 21.02
C SER A 107 -22.92 11.20 20.32
N GLU A 108 -22.33 12.30 20.81
CA GLU A 108 -21.09 12.86 20.26
C GLU A 108 -19.93 11.86 20.28
N VAL A 109 -19.78 11.11 21.37
CA VAL A 109 -18.74 10.08 21.49
C VAL A 109 -19.00 8.88 20.58
N LYS A 110 -20.25 8.51 20.34
CA LYS A 110 -20.58 7.44 19.36
C LYS A 110 -20.38 7.89 17.93
N GLU A 111 -20.66 9.15 17.63
CA GLU A 111 -20.33 9.75 16.34
C GLU A 111 -18.82 9.71 16.11
N LEU A 112 -18.03 10.12 17.11
CA LEU A 112 -16.56 10.01 17.05
C LEU A 112 -16.06 8.57 16.88
N GLU A 113 -16.69 7.60 17.55
CA GLU A 113 -16.39 6.18 17.37
C GLU A 113 -16.64 5.72 15.93
N THR A 114 -17.76 6.16 15.34
CA THR A 114 -18.11 5.86 13.95
C THR A 114 -17.12 6.52 13.00
N THR A 115 -16.84 7.81 13.17
CA THR A 115 -15.85 8.55 12.37
C THR A 115 -14.47 7.92 12.44
N ALA A 116 -14.01 7.48 13.62
CA ALA A 116 -12.72 6.81 13.75
C ALA A 116 -12.72 5.42 13.08
N SER A 117 -13.85 4.71 13.10
CA SER A 117 -14.00 3.44 12.40
C SER A 117 -13.93 3.62 10.89
N ASP A 118 -14.66 4.60 10.36
CA ASP A 118 -14.67 4.93 8.93
C ASP A 118 -13.29 5.39 8.46
N LEU A 119 -12.62 6.22 9.25
CA LEU A 119 -11.26 6.67 8.97
C LEU A 119 -10.26 5.52 8.95
N LEU A 120 -10.38 4.56 9.88
CA LEU A 120 -9.54 3.35 9.86
C LEU A 120 -9.75 2.54 8.56
N VAL A 121 -10.99 2.44 8.09
CA VAL A 121 -11.31 1.77 6.82
C VAL A 121 -10.69 2.52 5.65
N GLU A 122 -10.84 3.84 5.60
CA GLU A 122 -10.27 4.70 4.55
C GLU A 122 -8.74 4.58 4.51
N VAL A 123 -8.08 4.62 5.68
CA VAL A 123 -6.63 4.46 5.80
C VAL A 123 -6.18 3.11 5.24
N LYS A 124 -6.85 2.02 5.63
CA LYS A 124 -6.52 0.67 5.13
C LYS A 124 -6.70 0.56 3.62
N GLN A 125 -7.78 1.13 3.10
CA GLN A 125 -8.07 1.06 1.67
C GLN A 125 -7.08 1.89 0.85
N THR A 126 -6.75 3.10 1.31
CA THR A 126 -5.77 3.97 0.65
C THR A 126 -4.39 3.32 0.65
N SER A 127 -3.97 2.77 1.78
CA SER A 127 -2.69 2.09 1.95
C SER A 127 -2.58 0.83 1.05
N SER A 128 -3.65 0.02 1.00
CA SER A 128 -3.72 -1.14 0.12
C SER A 128 -3.62 -0.76 -1.36
N ASN A 129 -4.34 0.28 -1.78
CA ASN A 129 -4.29 0.78 -3.16
C ASN A 129 -2.89 1.28 -3.53
N ALA A 130 -2.21 1.98 -2.62
CA ALA A 130 -0.85 2.45 -2.83
C ALA A 130 0.14 1.27 -2.97
N ALA A 131 0.01 0.24 -2.12
CA ALA A 131 0.82 -0.97 -2.22
C ALA A 131 0.63 -1.71 -3.56
N ILE A 132 -0.61 -1.83 -4.04
CA ILE A 132 -0.93 -2.44 -5.35
C ILE A 132 -0.31 -1.62 -6.49
N LYS A 133 -0.42 -0.28 -6.44
CA LYS A 133 0.17 0.60 -7.45
C LYS A 133 1.69 0.43 -7.52
N MET A 134 2.38 0.43 -6.37
CA MET A 134 3.83 0.22 -6.31
C MET A 134 4.25 -1.15 -6.83
N ALA A 135 3.50 -2.21 -6.50
CA ALA A 135 3.79 -3.55 -7.02
C ALA A 135 3.68 -3.61 -8.55
N LYS A 136 2.68 -2.94 -9.13
CA LYS A 136 2.52 -2.84 -10.59
C LYS A 136 3.66 -2.05 -11.24
N LEU A 137 4.06 -0.93 -10.65
CA LEU A 137 5.17 -0.12 -11.14
C LEU A 137 6.48 -0.91 -11.14
N LYS A 138 6.82 -1.58 -10.04
CA LYS A 138 8.02 -2.44 -9.96
C LYS A 138 8.04 -3.53 -11.03
N ARG A 139 6.89 -4.17 -11.29
CA ARG A 139 6.78 -5.17 -12.37
C ARG A 139 7.00 -4.55 -13.75
N ALA A 140 6.45 -3.38 -14.01
CA ALA A 140 6.62 -2.68 -15.28
C ALA A 140 8.07 -2.20 -15.49
N GLU A 141 8.75 -1.77 -14.43
CA GLU A 141 10.17 -1.41 -14.49
C GLU A 141 11.05 -2.62 -14.76
N GLN A 142 10.77 -3.75 -14.09
CA GLN A 142 11.49 -5.01 -14.31
C GLN A 142 11.34 -5.49 -15.77
N THR A 143 10.13 -5.52 -16.31
CA THR A 143 9.92 -5.92 -17.70
C THR A 143 10.57 -4.95 -18.69
N ASN A 144 10.56 -3.65 -18.41
CA ASN A 144 11.25 -2.66 -19.25
C ASN A 144 12.78 -2.84 -19.18
N ARG A 145 13.33 -3.18 -18.01
CA ARG A 145 14.74 -3.51 -17.84
C ARG A 145 15.13 -4.74 -18.66
N GLU A 146 14.38 -5.83 -18.55
CA GLU A 146 14.60 -7.05 -19.32
C GLU A 146 14.53 -6.78 -20.82
N ALA A 147 13.57 -5.96 -21.27
CA ALA A 147 13.47 -5.58 -22.68
C ALA A 147 14.68 -4.73 -23.16
N ARG A 148 15.23 -3.87 -22.30
CA ARG A 148 16.45 -3.09 -22.62
C ARG A 148 17.69 -3.97 -22.68
N GLU A 149 17.80 -4.96 -21.80
CA GLU A 149 18.89 -5.95 -21.80
C GLU A 149 18.81 -6.79 -23.08
N ALA A 150 17.65 -7.35 -23.41
CA ALA A 150 17.45 -8.09 -24.66
C ALA A 150 17.76 -7.25 -25.91
N ARG A 151 17.40 -5.96 -25.91
CA ARG A 151 17.74 -5.04 -27.02
C ARG A 151 19.25 -4.79 -27.11
N ARG A 152 19.95 -4.71 -25.97
CA ARG A 152 21.42 -4.55 -25.95
C ARG A 152 22.09 -5.79 -26.54
N ASP A 153 21.70 -6.97 -26.08
CA ASP A 153 22.26 -8.25 -26.54
C ASP A 153 22.06 -8.41 -28.06
N PHE A 154 20.87 -8.05 -28.57
CA PHE A 154 20.61 -8.06 -30.01
C PHE A 154 21.51 -7.10 -30.81
N LEU A 155 21.80 -5.90 -30.27
CA LEU A 155 22.68 -4.94 -30.92
C LEU A 155 24.15 -5.41 -30.90
N GLU A 156 24.58 -6.07 -29.83
CA GLU A 156 25.91 -6.69 -29.75
C GLU A 156 26.06 -7.81 -30.76
N ASP A 157 25.04 -8.66 -30.95
CA ASP A 157 25.03 -9.72 -31.96
C ASP A 157 25.10 -9.13 -33.39
N ILE A 158 24.32 -8.07 -33.68
CA ILE A 158 24.43 -7.36 -34.97
C ILE A 158 25.85 -6.82 -35.18
N HIS A 159 26.45 -6.19 -34.16
CA HIS A 159 27.79 -5.63 -34.26
C HIS A 159 28.83 -6.74 -34.53
N PHE A 160 28.70 -7.88 -33.85
CA PHE A 160 29.54 -9.05 -34.05
C PHE A 160 29.46 -9.53 -35.51
N TRP A 161 28.27 -9.79 -36.04
CA TRP A 161 28.09 -10.26 -37.43
C TRP A 161 28.54 -9.23 -38.47
N THR A 162 28.36 -7.94 -38.19
CA THR A 162 28.84 -6.86 -39.06
C THR A 162 30.36 -6.84 -39.13
N THR A 163 31.03 -7.04 -37.98
CA THR A 163 32.49 -7.11 -37.89
C THR A 163 33.04 -8.31 -38.66
N ILE A 164 32.41 -9.49 -38.52
CA ILE A 164 32.79 -10.69 -39.28
C ILE A 164 32.66 -10.46 -40.79
N LYS A 165 31.56 -9.86 -41.26
CA LYS A 165 31.38 -9.54 -42.68
C LYS A 165 32.41 -8.54 -43.22
N GLN A 166 32.84 -7.58 -42.41
CA GLN A 166 33.88 -6.63 -42.79
C GLN A 166 35.26 -7.31 -42.89
N LEU A 167 35.58 -8.20 -41.95
CA LEU A 167 36.81 -8.99 -41.99
C LEU A 167 36.86 -9.91 -43.21
N ASP A 168 35.76 -10.61 -43.53
CA ASP A 168 35.66 -11.48 -44.72
C ASP A 168 35.90 -10.71 -46.03
N ARG A 169 35.34 -9.50 -46.16
CA ARG A 169 35.60 -8.60 -47.30
C ARG A 169 37.02 -8.05 -47.37
N SER A 170 37.71 -7.96 -46.23
CA SER A 170 39.10 -7.47 -46.18
C SER A 170 40.14 -8.57 -46.45
N ILE A 171 39.77 -9.84 -46.26
CA ILE A 171 40.66 -11.01 -46.41
C ILE A 171 40.58 -11.60 -47.82
N ILE A 172 39.53 -11.31 -48.61
CA ILE A 172 39.42 -11.77 -49.99
C ILE A 172 39.40 -10.58 -50.97
N PRO A 173 40.54 -10.22 -51.60
CA PRO A 173 40.49 -9.42 -52.80
C PRO A 173 40.01 -10.33 -53.94
N ASP A 174 38.88 -9.97 -54.54
CA ASP A 174 38.44 -10.39 -55.87
C ASP A 174 38.00 -11.87 -56.04
N LEU A 175 36.73 -12.15 -55.74
CA LEU A 175 36.06 -13.43 -56.01
C LEU A 175 35.48 -13.54 -57.43
N SER A 176 36.02 -12.81 -58.41
CA SER A 176 35.64 -13.00 -59.83
C SER A 176 36.04 -14.38 -60.40
N ALA A 177 36.79 -15.19 -59.65
CA ALA A 177 37.27 -16.50 -60.10
C ALA A 177 36.57 -17.73 -59.47
N ILE A 178 35.67 -17.60 -58.50
CA ILE A 178 35.03 -18.77 -57.87
C ILE A 178 33.72 -19.12 -58.59
N ARG A 179 33.82 -20.09 -59.49
CA ARG A 179 32.71 -20.77 -60.16
C ARG A 179 31.90 -21.55 -59.12
N ILE A 180 30.73 -21.06 -58.76
CA ILE A 180 29.76 -21.77 -57.90
C ILE A 180 29.26 -23.02 -58.65
N PRO A 181 29.36 -24.24 -58.10
CA PRO A 181 28.71 -25.39 -58.70
C PRO A 181 27.19 -25.27 -58.57
N ASN A 182 26.51 -25.49 -59.69
CA ASN A 182 25.06 -25.42 -59.85
C ASN A 182 24.38 -26.41 -58.89
N ILE A 183 23.83 -25.93 -57.77
CA ILE A 183 22.98 -26.75 -56.89
C ILE A 183 21.61 -26.79 -57.56
N MET A 184 21.28 -27.94 -58.14
CA MET A 184 19.94 -28.23 -58.65
C MET A 184 18.93 -28.01 -57.51
N VAL A 185 18.07 -27.01 -57.68
CA VAL A 185 16.87 -26.79 -56.88
C VAL A 185 15.94 -27.96 -57.18
N GLN A 186 15.79 -28.89 -56.23
CA GLN A 186 14.68 -29.84 -56.23
C GLN A 186 13.44 -29.10 -55.73
N GLU A 187 12.49 -28.87 -56.63
CA GLU A 187 11.17 -28.34 -56.27
C GLU A 187 10.45 -29.34 -55.34
N PRO A 188 9.88 -28.88 -54.20
CA PRO A 188 9.03 -29.73 -53.39
C PRO A 188 7.70 -29.97 -54.10
N THR A 189 7.38 -31.23 -54.37
CA THR A 189 6.08 -31.67 -54.88
C THR A 189 4.95 -31.32 -53.90
N PRO A 190 3.80 -30.80 -54.38
CA PRO A 190 2.69 -30.44 -53.52
C PRO A 190 1.96 -31.71 -53.07
N SER A 191 2.02 -32.01 -51.76
CA SER A 191 1.18 -33.04 -51.15
C SER A 191 -0.26 -32.54 -51.04
N THR A 192 -1.14 -33.05 -51.89
CA THR A 192 -2.60 -32.91 -51.76
C THR A 192 -3.09 -33.55 -50.46
N SER A 193 -3.42 -32.72 -49.47
CA SER A 193 -4.25 -33.12 -48.33
C SER A 193 -5.72 -33.01 -48.73
N LYS A 194 -6.37 -34.15 -48.98
CA LYS A 194 -7.82 -34.22 -49.13
C LYS A 194 -8.46 -34.03 -47.76
N ARG A 195 -9.38 -33.07 -47.69
CA ARG A 195 -10.40 -32.97 -46.65
C ARG A 195 -11.31 -34.19 -46.78
N ASP A 196 -11.37 -35.01 -45.75
CA ASP A 196 -12.52 -35.88 -45.53
C ASP A 196 -13.42 -35.20 -44.50
N LEU A 197 -14.50 -34.61 -45.03
CA LEU A 197 -15.72 -34.30 -44.32
C LEU A 197 -16.62 -35.53 -44.45
N SER A 198 -16.91 -36.19 -43.34
CA SER A 198 -18.07 -37.08 -43.16
C SER A 198 -18.39 -37.13 -41.67
#